data_AF-A0A1V5VRA8-F1
#
_entry.id   AF-A0A1V5VRA8-F1
#
_cell.length_a   1.000
_cell.length_b   1.000
_cell.length_c   1.000
_cell.angle_alpha   90.00
_cell.angle_beta   90.00
_cell.angle_gamma   90.00
#
_symmetry.space_group_name_H-M   'P 1'
#
loop_
_entity.id
_entity.type
_entity.pdbx_description
1 polymer ?
#
loop_
_entity_poly.entity_id
_entity_poly.type
_entity_poly.pdbx_seq_one_letter_code
_entity_poly.pdbx_strand_id
1 'polypeptide(L)'
;MSTHNMKNNFFYSLVIIFLFSLIVNFSRQIYVTWKAGRKLVDLETEILELEEKNRELRAKLEKVQGKDFIEEEAREKLGMTREGEKVIILPTIVPPNFLADTEDRPISNWRRWWKLFVY
;
A
#
# COMPACT_ATOMS: atom_id res chain seq x y z
N MET A 1 39.00 5.22 78.48
CA MET A 1 37.60 4.86 78.18
C MET A 1 37.15 5.41 76.82
N SER A 2 37.84 5.09 75.69
CA SER A 2 37.51 5.65 74.36
C SER A 2 37.55 4.63 73.20
N THR A 3 38.03 3.41 73.43
CA THR A 3 38.19 2.39 72.38
C THR A 3 36.86 1.71 71.99
N HIS A 4 35.83 1.78 72.83
CA HIS A 4 34.52 1.18 72.55
C HIS A 4 33.75 1.93 71.45
N ASN A 5 33.75 3.28 71.49
CA ASN A 5 33.05 4.10 70.49
C ASN A 5 33.65 3.97 69.08
N MET A 6 34.97 3.78 68.97
CA MET A 6 35.62 3.63 67.67
C MET A 6 35.28 2.30 66.98
N LYS A 7 35.12 1.22 67.75
CA LYS A 7 34.67 -0.09 67.24
C LYS A 7 33.20 -0.07 66.82
N ASN A 8 32.34 0.62 67.58
CA ASN A 8 30.94 0.79 67.22
C ASN A 8 30.77 1.62 65.95
N ASN A 9 31.49 2.73 65.81
CA ASN A 9 31.43 3.57 64.60
C ASN A 9 31.92 2.81 63.35
N PHE A 10 32.96 1.97 63.51
CA PHE A 10 33.42 1.08 62.44
C PHE A 10 32.37 0.04 62.05
N PHE A 11 31.69 -0.55 63.04
CA PHE A 11 30.59 -1.49 62.82
C PHE A 11 29.41 -0.82 62.09
N TYR A 12 29.00 0.38 62.51
CA TYR A 12 27.94 1.14 61.82
C TYR A 12 28.31 1.48 60.38
N SER A 13 29.57 1.83 60.11
CA SER A 13 30.07 2.06 58.75
C SER A 13 29.95 0.81 57.87
N LEU A 14 30.32 -0.37 58.39
CA LEU A 14 30.15 -1.64 57.67
C LEU A 14 28.68 -1.98 57.40
N VAL A 15 27.80 -1.73 58.36
CA VAL A 15 26.35 -1.94 58.19
C VAL A 15 25.77 -1.01 57.12
N ILE A 16 26.21 0.26 57.08
CA ILE A 16 25.79 1.22 56.05
C ILE A 16 26.27 0.79 54.66
N ILE A 17 27.52 0.34 54.54
CA ILE A 17 28.06 -0.17 53.26
C ILE A 17 27.30 -1.41 52.80
N PHE A 18 26.95 -2.31 53.73
CA PHE A 18 26.15 -3.49 53.43
C PHE A 18 24.74 -3.14 52.95
N LEU A 19 24.06 -2.22 53.64
CA LEU A 19 22.75 -1.70 53.23
C LEU A 19 22.81 -1.01 51.86
N PHE A 20 23.84 -0.21 51.61
CA PHE A 20 24.04 0.43 50.32
C PHE A 20 24.23 -0.59 49.18
N SER A 21 25.00 -1.65 49.43
CA SER A 21 25.18 -2.76 48.48
C SER A 21 23.85 -3.47 48.15
N LEU A 22 22.98 -3.66 49.15
CA LEU A 22 21.65 -4.22 48.92
C LEU A 22 20.79 -3.31 48.04
N ILE A 23 20.78 -2.00 48.31
CA ILE A 23 20.02 -1.01 47.52
C ILE A 23 20.47 -1.03 46.05
N VAL A 24 21.79 -1.05 45.79
CA VAL A 24 22.33 -1.07 44.42
C VAL A 24 21.93 -2.36 43.67
N ASN A 25 21.98 -3.51 44.35
CA ASN A 25 21.57 -4.79 43.76
C ASN A 25 20.07 -4.82 43.44
N PHE A 26 19.22 -4.39 44.37
CA PHE A 26 17.78 -4.33 44.17
C PHE A 26 17.39 -3.36 43.04
N SER A 27 18.06 -2.22 42.95
CA SER A 27 17.85 -1.23 41.89
C SER A 27 18.10 -1.82 40.49
N ARG A 28 19.18 -2.60 40.34
CA ARG A 28 19.50 -3.28 39.06
C ARG A 28 18.42 -4.31 38.71
N GLN A 29 17.93 -5.05 39.68
CA GLN A 29 16.94 -6.12 39.47
C GLN A 29 15.57 -5.56 39.06
N ILE A 30 15.14 -4.47 39.70
CA ILE A 30 13.92 -3.75 39.33
C ILE A 30 14.00 -3.19 37.90
N TYR A 31 15.15 -2.63 37.51
CA TYR A 31 15.31 -2.06 36.15
C TYR A 31 15.22 -3.13 35.05
N VAL A 32 15.76 -4.33 35.30
CA VAL A 32 15.67 -5.46 34.36
C VAL A 32 14.23 -5.95 34.22
N THR A 33 13.51 -6.12 35.32
CA THR A 33 12.11 -6.56 35.32
C THR A 33 11.20 -5.53 34.64
N TRP A 34 11.42 -4.24 34.87
CA TRP A 34 10.64 -3.17 34.24
C TRP A 34 10.90 -3.09 32.72
N LYS A 35 12.13 -3.37 32.28
CA LYS A 35 12.46 -3.45 30.85
C LYS A 35 11.88 -4.69 30.18
N ALA A 36 11.77 -5.81 30.90
CA ALA A 36 11.13 -7.02 30.40
C ALA A 36 9.61 -6.84 30.21
N GLY A 37 8.94 -6.14 31.13
CA GLY A 37 7.51 -5.83 31.02
C GLY A 37 7.18 -4.97 29.80
N ARG A 38 7.99 -3.95 29.51
CA ARG A 38 7.79 -3.12 28.30
C ARG A 38 7.98 -3.88 26.99
N LYS A 39 8.98 -4.76 26.93
CA LYS A 39 9.18 -5.62 25.75
C LYS A 39 7.97 -6.50 25.46
N LEU A 40 7.29 -7.02 26.47
CA LEU A 40 6.09 -7.83 26.27
C LEU A 40 4.97 -7.05 25.56
N VAL A 41 4.73 -5.81 25.98
CA VAL A 41 3.72 -4.94 25.35
C VAL A 41 4.10 -4.61 23.92
N ASP A 42 5.37 -4.24 23.67
CA ASP A 42 5.85 -3.92 22.32
C ASP A 42 5.72 -5.12 21.37
N LEU A 43 6.10 -6.32 21.82
CA LEU A 43 5.96 -7.55 21.03
C LEU A 43 4.49 -7.90 20.75
N GLU A 44 3.59 -7.72 21.73
CA GLU A 44 2.17 -7.97 21.54
C GLU A 44 1.55 -7.02 20.51
N THR A 45 1.93 -5.73 20.55
CA THR A 45 1.52 -4.76 19.53
C THR A 45 2.07 -5.11 18.14
N GLU A 46 3.32 -5.57 18.06
CA GLU A 46 3.95 -5.96 16.79
C GLU A 46 3.25 -7.19 16.17
N ILE A 47 2.85 -8.16 16.99
CA ILE A 47 2.08 -9.33 16.54
C ILE A 47 0.73 -8.89 15.96
N LEU A 48 0.00 -8.01 16.65
CA LEU A 48 -1.30 -7.53 16.19
C LEU A 48 -1.18 -6.77 14.85
N GLU A 49 -0.19 -5.90 14.71
CA GLU A 49 0.06 -5.19 13.45
C GLU A 49 0.43 -6.14 12.31
N LEU A 50 1.26 -7.14 12.58
CA LEU A 50 1.67 -8.13 11.59
C LEU A 50 0.49 -9.00 11.14
N GLU A 51 -0.38 -9.41 12.06
CA GLU A 51 -1.59 -10.15 11.74
C GLU A 51 -2.55 -9.32 10.87
N GLU A 52 -2.74 -8.04 11.19
CA GLU A 52 -3.59 -7.15 10.41
C GLU A 52 -3.03 -6.94 9.00
N LYS A 53 -1.72 -6.67 8.87
CA LYS A 53 -1.04 -6.59 7.58
C LYS A 53 -1.18 -7.89 6.78
N ASN A 54 -1.07 -9.04 7.44
CA ASN A 54 -1.22 -10.34 6.79
C ASN A 54 -2.64 -10.53 6.25
N ARG A 55 -3.67 -10.18 7.04
CA ARG A 55 -5.07 -10.23 6.61
C ARG A 55 -5.33 -9.32 5.41
N GLU A 56 -4.84 -8.08 5.43
CA GLU A 56 -4.99 -7.16 4.31
C GLU A 56 -4.31 -7.68 3.04
N LEU A 57 -3.09 -8.18 3.17
CA LEU A 57 -2.35 -8.73 2.04
C LEU A 57 -3.08 -9.94 1.46
N ARG A 58 -3.60 -10.85 2.29
CA ARG A 58 -4.41 -11.99 1.82
C ARG A 58 -5.68 -11.53 1.10
N ALA A 59 -6.39 -10.54 1.63
CA ALA A 59 -7.58 -10.00 0.98
C ALA A 59 -7.25 -9.36 -0.39
N LYS A 60 -6.12 -8.66 -0.51
CA LYS A 60 -5.63 -8.14 -1.80
C LYS A 60 -5.26 -9.27 -2.75
N LEU A 61 -4.64 -10.33 -2.24
CA LEU A 61 -4.22 -11.48 -3.02
C LEU A 61 -5.43 -12.24 -3.58
N GLU A 62 -6.47 -12.44 -2.77
CA GLU A 62 -7.75 -13.01 -3.22
C GLU A 62 -8.42 -12.15 -4.28
N LYS A 63 -8.42 -10.82 -4.12
CA LYS A 63 -8.96 -9.90 -5.14
C LYS A 63 -8.21 -9.99 -6.47
N VAL A 64 -6.88 -10.05 -6.43
CA VAL A 64 -6.05 -10.07 -7.64
C VAL A 64 -6.03 -11.45 -8.30
N GLN A 65 -6.15 -12.54 -7.52
CA GLN A 65 -6.24 -13.91 -8.07
C GLN A 65 -7.62 -14.27 -8.61
N GLY A 66 -8.65 -13.47 -8.32
CA GLY A 66 -9.98 -13.64 -8.90
C GLY A 66 -9.93 -13.56 -10.42
N LYS A 67 -10.60 -14.50 -11.10
CA LYS A 67 -10.74 -14.50 -12.57
C LYS A 67 -11.27 -13.17 -13.10
N ASP A 68 -12.12 -12.49 -12.32
CA ASP A 68 -12.71 -11.20 -12.67
C ASP A 68 -11.64 -10.10 -12.79
N PHE A 69 -10.63 -10.08 -11.91
CA PHE A 69 -9.54 -9.10 -11.99
C PHE A 69 -8.61 -9.36 -13.19
N ILE A 70 -8.35 -10.63 -13.51
CA ILE A 70 -7.58 -11.01 -14.70
C ILE A 70 -8.35 -10.65 -15.97
N GLU A 71 -9.66 -10.86 -16.00
CA GLU A 71 -10.50 -10.49 -17.15
C GLU A 71 -10.63 -8.97 -17.33
N GLU A 72 -10.75 -8.23 -16.22
CA GLU A 72 -10.79 -6.77 -16.24
C GLU A 72 -9.44 -6.17 -16.66
N GLU A 73 -8.33 -6.67 -16.12
CA GLU A 73 -6.99 -6.22 -16.51
C GLU A 73 -6.67 -6.61 -17.98
N ALA A 74 -7.13 -7.77 -18.45
CA ALA A 74 -6.99 -8.17 -19.86
C ALA A 74 -7.85 -7.30 -20.81
N ARG A 75 -9.06 -6.92 -20.39
CA ARG A 75 -9.91 -5.99 -21.16
C ARG A 75 -9.32 -4.58 -21.21
N GLU A 76 -8.87 -4.05 -20.07
CA GLU A 76 -8.38 -2.67 -19.96
C GLU A 76 -6.97 -2.49 -20.51
N LYS A 77 -6.03 -3.39 -20.19
CA LYS A 77 -4.61 -3.24 -20.57
C LYS A 77 -4.25 -3.90 -21.88
N LEU A 78 -4.90 -5.02 -22.21
CA LEU A 78 -4.58 -5.80 -23.41
C LEU A 78 -5.63 -5.66 -24.51
N GLY A 79 -6.76 -4.98 -24.25
CA GLY A 79 -7.88 -4.91 -25.19
C GLY A 79 -8.46 -6.29 -25.54
N MET A 80 -8.21 -7.30 -24.70
CA MET A 80 -8.58 -8.67 -24.97
C MET A 80 -10.03 -8.92 -24.54
N THR A 81 -10.85 -9.30 -25.52
CA THR A 81 -12.22 -9.82 -25.34
C THR A 81 -12.21 -11.35 -25.42
N ARG A 82 -13.18 -12.03 -24.77
CA ARG A 82 -13.28 -13.50 -24.84
C ARG A 82 -13.38 -13.99 -26.29
N GLU A 83 -12.87 -15.19 -26.59
CA GLU A 83 -13.05 -15.83 -27.89
C GLU A 83 -14.55 -15.98 -28.20
N GLY A 84 -15.10 -15.08 -29.02
CA GLY A 84 -16.54 -15.02 -29.36
C GLY A 84 -17.24 -13.68 -29.05
N GLU A 85 -16.61 -12.75 -28.34
CA GLU A 85 -17.15 -11.38 -28.19
C GLU A 85 -16.82 -10.53 -29.42
N LYS A 86 -17.85 -10.13 -30.16
CA LYS A 86 -17.74 -9.26 -31.33
C LYS A 86 -17.59 -7.81 -30.86
N VAL A 87 -16.40 -7.22 -31.01
CA VAL A 87 -16.18 -5.79 -30.76
C VAL A 87 -17.02 -5.01 -31.77
N ILE A 88 -18.20 -4.55 -31.35
CA ILE A 88 -19.00 -3.61 -32.15
C ILE A 88 -18.40 -2.23 -31.88
N ILE A 89 -17.47 -1.82 -32.73
CA ILE A 89 -17.08 -0.41 -32.82
C ILE A 89 -18.29 0.29 -33.43
N LEU A 90 -19.17 0.88 -32.60
CA LEU A 90 -20.16 1.79 -33.13
C LEU A 90 -19.38 2.96 -33.74
N PRO A 91 -19.55 3.28 -35.04
CA PRO A 91 -19.07 4.56 -35.53
C PRO A 91 -19.78 5.61 -34.67
N THR A 92 -19.00 6.32 -33.86
CA THR A 92 -19.38 7.61 -33.29
C THR A 92 -20.15 8.32 -34.38
N ILE A 93 -21.41 8.64 -34.09
CA ILE A 93 -22.37 9.25 -34.99
C ILE A 93 -21.64 10.37 -35.74
N VAL A 94 -21.16 10.05 -36.94
CA VAL A 94 -20.48 11.03 -37.78
C VAL A 94 -21.60 11.98 -38.15
N PRO A 95 -21.49 13.29 -37.85
CA PRO A 95 -22.57 14.22 -38.13
C PRO A 95 -22.97 14.10 -39.61
N PRO A 96 -24.25 14.35 -39.97
CA PRO A 96 -24.85 13.94 -41.24
C PRO A 96 -24.31 14.65 -42.50
N ASN A 97 -23.14 15.31 -42.41
CA ASN A 97 -22.57 16.12 -43.46
C ASN A 97 -21.48 15.39 -44.27
N PHE A 98 -21.31 14.08 -44.09
CA PHE A 98 -20.41 13.28 -44.94
C PHE A 98 -21.10 12.63 -46.15
N LEU A 99 -22.39 12.94 -46.41
CA LEU A 99 -23.15 12.43 -47.56
C LEU A 99 -23.96 13.52 -48.29
N ALA A 100 -23.46 14.76 -48.32
CA ALA A 100 -24.14 15.85 -49.02
C ALA A 100 -23.17 16.72 -49.81
N ASP A 101 -22.64 16.15 -50.90
CA ASP A 101 -22.68 16.88 -52.18
C ASP A 101 -22.70 15.89 -53.36
N THR A 102 -23.81 15.16 -53.48
CA THR A 102 -24.27 14.71 -54.80
C THR A 102 -25.46 15.58 -55.18
N GLU A 103 -25.22 16.88 -55.40
CA GLU A 103 -26.06 17.64 -56.33
C GLU A 103 -25.81 17.12 -57.74
N ASP A 104 -26.36 15.93 -58.04
CA ASP A 104 -26.47 15.39 -59.38
C ASP A 104 -27.62 16.12 -60.11
N ARG A 105 -27.45 17.43 -60.31
CA ARG A 105 -28.19 18.15 -61.35
C ARG A 105 -27.60 17.71 -62.68
N PRO A 106 -28.41 17.38 -63.71
CA PRO A 106 -27.90 16.95 -65.00
C PRO A 106 -27.19 18.13 -65.69
N ILE A 107 -25.90 18.30 -65.39
CA ILE A 107 -25.03 19.19 -66.13
C ILE A 107 -24.90 18.59 -67.53
N SER A 108 -25.28 19.34 -68.55
CA SER A 108 -25.13 18.92 -69.94
C SER A 108 -23.69 18.49 -70.22
N ASN A 109 -23.53 17.34 -70.89
CA ASN A 109 -22.26 16.62 -71.02
C ASN A 109 -21.10 17.51 -71.52
N TRP A 110 -21.35 18.50 -72.38
CA TRP A 110 -20.31 19.39 -72.92
C TRP A 110 -19.62 20.27 -71.86
N ARG A 111 -20.32 20.66 -70.78
CA ARG A 111 -19.72 21.41 -69.67
C ARG A 111 -18.75 20.56 -68.85
N ARG A 112 -18.97 19.24 -68.79
CA ARG A 112 -18.03 18.30 -68.15
C ARG A 112 -16.74 18.20 -68.96
N TRP A 113 -16.84 18.11 -70.29
CA TRP A 113 -15.68 18.05 -71.19
C TRP A 113 -14.83 19.32 -71.15
N TRP A 114 -15.44 20.51 -71.12
CA TRP A 114 -14.69 21.77 -71.07
C TRP A 114 -13.78 21.87 -69.84
N LYS A 115 -14.28 21.44 -68.66
CA LYS A 115 -13.49 21.43 -67.42
C LYS A 115 -12.21 20.60 -67.50
N LEU A 116 -12.19 19.54 -68.31
CA LEU A 116 -11.02 18.66 -68.44
C LEU A 116 -9.93 19.24 -69.34
N PHE A 117 -10.26 20.17 -70.24
CA PHE A 117 -9.31 20.66 -71.26
C PHE A 117 -8.85 22.10 -71.05
N VAL A 118 -9.45 22.85 -70.11
CA VAL A 118 -9.17 24.28 -69.93
C VAL A 118 -8.69 24.61 -68.50
N TYR A 119 -8.52 23.61 -67.63
CA TYR A 119 -7.87 23.75 -66.33
C TYR A 119 -6.67 22.82 -66.22
#